data_AF-A0A1I7JEB1-F1
#
_entry.id   AF-A0A1I7JEB1-F1
#
_cell.length_a   1.000
_cell.length_b   1.000
_cell.length_c   1.000
_cell.angle_alpha   90.00
_cell.angle_beta   90.00
_cell.angle_gamma   90.00
#
_symmetry.space_group_name_H-M   'P 1'
#
loop_
_entity.id
_entity.type
_entity.pdbx_description
1 polymer ?
#
loop_
_entity_poly.entity_id
_entity_poly.type
_entity_poly.pdbx_seq_one_letter_code
_entity_poly.pdbx_strand_id
1 'polypeptide(L)'
;AGATFISPFVGRLEDIGTDAYQLISDLREIIDFYGFDTEIIAASIRNTVHVENVAKRGAHIATIPDAVFDKMTKHPLTTSGIKNFTKDWETFKNKVE
;
A
#
# COMPACT_ATOMS: atom_id res chain seq x y z
N ALA A 1 -6.30 -4.53 27.72
CA ALA A 1 -7.59 -4.61 27.00
C ALA A 1 -7.66 -5.81 26.03
N GLY A 2 -6.53 -6.31 25.50
CA GLY A 2 -6.50 -7.56 24.73
C GLY A 2 -7.13 -7.47 23.34
N ALA A 3 -7.07 -6.30 22.70
CA ALA A 3 -7.61 -6.13 21.35
C ALA A 3 -6.70 -6.82 20.33
N THR A 4 -7.30 -7.60 19.43
CA THR A 4 -6.57 -8.21 18.30
C THR A 4 -6.04 -7.16 17.31
N PHE A 5 -6.75 -6.03 17.17
CA PHE A 5 -6.43 -5.01 16.17
C PHE A 5 -6.45 -3.59 16.75
N ILE A 6 -5.55 -2.74 16.25
CA ILE A 6 -5.58 -1.28 16.40
C ILE A 6 -5.79 -0.67 15.01
N SER A 7 -6.79 0.21 14.88
CA SER A 7 -7.13 0.86 13.60
C SER A 7 -6.85 2.37 13.61
N PRO A 8 -5.63 2.82 13.27
CA PRO A 8 -5.33 4.25 13.12
C PRO A 8 -5.93 4.82 11.82
N PHE A 9 -6.54 6.00 11.90
CA PHE A 9 -7.26 6.63 10.79
C PHE A 9 -6.35 7.64 10.07
N VAL A 10 -5.52 7.15 9.16
CA VAL A 10 -4.43 7.90 8.50
C VAL A 10 -4.92 9.20 7.86
N GLY A 11 -5.87 9.10 6.93
CA GLY A 11 -6.35 10.29 6.22
C GLY A 11 -7.04 11.31 7.13
N ARG A 12 -7.66 10.90 8.25
CA ARG A 12 -8.26 11.86 9.19
C ARG A 12 -7.21 12.61 10.01
N LEU A 13 -6.07 11.98 10.30
CA LEU A 13 -4.95 12.63 10.99
C LEU A 13 -4.27 13.64 10.06
N GLU A 14 -4.10 13.29 8.78
CA GLU A 14 -3.57 14.24 7.79
C GLU A 14 -4.52 15.42 7.57
N ASP A 15 -5.84 15.22 7.59
CA ASP A 15 -6.84 16.31 7.47
C ASP A 15 -6.67 17.40 8.54
N ILE A 16 -6.15 17.03 9.72
CA ILE A 16 -5.91 17.94 10.84
C ILE A 16 -4.42 18.31 10.99
N GLY A 17 -3.60 18.04 9.98
CA GLY A 17 -2.17 18.41 9.94
C GLY A 17 -1.28 17.59 10.87
N THR A 18 -1.73 16.41 11.31
CA THR A 18 -0.93 15.49 12.12
C THR A 18 -0.15 14.52 11.23
N ASP A 19 1.09 14.21 11.60
CA ASP A 19 1.86 13.15 10.94
C ASP A 19 1.27 11.78 11.29
N ALA A 20 0.36 11.34 10.42
CA ALA A 20 -0.31 10.06 10.54
C ALA A 20 0.65 8.87 10.45
N TYR A 21 1.79 9.05 9.78
CA TYR A 21 2.70 7.97 9.52
C TYR A 21 3.66 7.74 10.68
N GLN A 22 4.06 8.80 11.39
CA GLN A 22 4.80 8.66 12.64
C GLN A 22 4.01 7.80 13.64
N LEU A 23 2.69 7.99 13.73
CA LEU A 23 1.84 7.15 14.58
C LEU A 23 1.93 5.65 14.22
N ILE A 24 2.03 5.30 12.94
CA ILE A 24 2.19 3.90 12.53
C ILE A 24 3.53 3.34 13.01
N SER A 25 4.62 4.11 12.83
CA SER A 25 5.96 3.73 13.30
C SER A 25 5.99 3.55 14.82
N ASP A 26 5.40 4.49 15.56
CA ASP A 26 5.36 4.45 17.03
C ASP A 26 4.56 3.23 17.52
N LEU A 27 3.40 2.95 16.89
CA LEU A 27 2.61 1.77 17.21
C LEU A 27 3.39 0.48 16.93
N ARG A 28 4.08 0.40 15.79
CA ARG A 28 4.90 -0.75 15.43
C ARG A 28 6.00 -0.99 16.46
N GLU A 29 6.73 0.06 16.82
CA GLU A 29 7.80 0.01 17.83
C GLU A 29 7.28 -0.47 19.17
N ILE A 30 6.15 0.06 19.64
CA ILE A 30 5.54 -0.33 20.91
C ILE A 30 5.08 -1.79 20.88
N ILE A 31 4.43 -2.22 19.81
CA ILE A 31 3.96 -3.61 19.68
C ILE A 31 5.15 -4.57 19.70
N ASP A 32 6.24 -4.26 18.98
CA ASP A 32 7.45 -5.08 18.97
C ASP A 32 8.16 -5.10 20.32
N PHE A 33 8.32 -3.93 20.95
CA PHE A 33 9.03 -3.80 22.21
C PHE A 33 8.36 -4.60 23.34
N TYR A 34 7.03 -4.55 23.43
CA TYR A 34 6.28 -5.27 24.46
C TYR A 34 5.86 -6.68 24.05
N GLY A 35 6.14 -7.09 22.80
CA GLY A 35 5.75 -8.40 22.29
C GLY A 35 4.23 -8.61 22.26
N PHE A 36 3.47 -7.59 21.86
CA PHE A 36 2.02 -7.73 21.74
C PHE A 36 1.66 -8.49 20.46
N ASP A 37 0.69 -9.41 20.55
CA ASP A 37 0.09 -10.09 19.38
C ASP A 37 -0.88 -9.18 18.58
N THR A 38 -1.06 -7.94 19.02
CA THR A 38 -1.96 -6.98 18.40
C THR A 38 -1.45 -6.56 17.03
N GLU A 39 -2.34 -6.59 16.03
CA GLU A 39 -2.01 -6.14 14.68
C GLU A 39 -2.51 -4.72 14.38
N ILE A 40 -1.82 -4.06 13.45
CA ILE A 40 -2.17 -2.71 12.99
C ILE A 40 -2.98 -2.84 11.70
N ILE A 41 -4.23 -2.37 11.72
CA ILE A 41 -5.07 -2.16 10.53
C ILE A 41 -5.05 -0.68 10.16
N ALA A 42 -4.14 -0.27 9.28
CA ALA A 42 -4.13 1.10 8.77
C ALA A 42 -5.45 1.39 8.02
N ALA A 43 -6.23 2.32 8.57
CA ALA A 43 -7.57 2.67 8.08
C ALA A 43 -7.60 4.11 7.57
N SER A 44 -8.75 4.51 6.98
CA SER A 44 -8.91 5.82 6.33
C SER A 44 -7.84 6.07 5.25
N ILE A 45 -7.48 5.04 4.50
CA ILE A 45 -6.59 5.09 3.35
C ILE A 45 -7.33 5.71 2.15
N ARG A 46 -6.73 6.69 1.47
CA ARG A 46 -7.40 7.47 0.41
C ARG A 46 -6.70 7.46 -0.94
N ASN A 47 -5.44 7.04 -0.99
CA ASN A 47 -4.64 7.00 -2.21
C ASN A 47 -3.52 5.94 -2.07
N THR A 48 -2.83 5.66 -3.17
CA THR A 48 -1.75 4.66 -3.24
C THR A 48 -0.55 5.05 -2.38
N VAL A 49 -0.30 6.35 -2.20
CA VAL A 49 0.79 6.88 -1.36
C VAL A 49 0.57 6.53 0.10
N HIS A 50 -0.66 6.59 0.61
CA HIS A 50 -0.95 6.13 1.97
C HIS A 50 -0.62 4.65 2.12
N VAL A 51 -1.03 3.80 1.15
CA VAL A 51 -0.77 2.35 1.19
C VAL A 51 0.73 2.06 1.26
N GLU A 52 1.51 2.66 0.36
CA GLU A 52 2.96 2.50 0.34
C GLU A 52 3.58 2.95 1.67
N ASN A 53 3.15 4.10 2.18
CA ASN A 53 3.70 4.67 3.39
C ASN A 53 3.41 3.84 4.65
N VAL A 54 2.19 3.33 4.82
CA VAL A 54 1.86 2.49 5.98
C VAL A 54 2.54 1.13 5.89
N ALA A 55 2.67 0.56 4.69
CA ALA A 55 3.39 -0.68 4.47
C ALA A 55 4.87 -0.55 4.85
N LYS A 56 5.54 0.55 4.42
CA LYS A 56 6.94 0.84 4.78
C LYS A 56 7.18 1.00 6.28
N ARG A 57 6.14 1.28 7.07
CA ARG A 57 6.21 1.54 8.51
C ARG A 57 5.74 0.37 9.36
N GLY A 58 5.50 -0.78 8.74
CA GLY A 58 5.20 -2.02 9.45
C GLY A 58 3.75 -2.19 9.86
N ALA A 59 2.80 -1.48 9.23
CA ALA A 59 1.40 -1.85 9.35
C ALA A 59 1.18 -3.27 8.83
N HIS A 60 0.44 -4.09 9.58
CA HIS A 60 0.20 -5.49 9.23
C HIS A 60 -0.85 -5.60 8.11
N ILE A 61 -1.88 -4.76 8.21
CA ILE A 61 -3.05 -4.77 7.34
C ILE A 61 -3.32 -3.32 6.92
N ALA A 62 -3.75 -3.12 5.67
CA ALA A 62 -4.33 -1.86 5.21
C ALA A 62 -5.75 -2.12 4.71
N THR A 63 -6.74 -1.42 5.25
CA THR A 63 -8.10 -1.43 4.70
C THR A 63 -8.26 -0.26 3.74
N ILE A 64 -8.57 -0.57 2.49
CA ILE A 64 -8.50 0.38 1.37
C ILE A 64 -9.78 0.39 0.54
N PRO A 65 -10.19 1.54 -0.02
CA PRO A 65 -11.26 1.59 -1.00
C PRO A 65 -10.91 0.83 -2.28
N ASP A 66 -11.90 0.24 -2.93
CA ASP A 66 -11.76 -0.49 -4.21
C ASP A 66 -11.02 0.32 -5.29
N ALA A 67 -11.37 1.61 -5.43
CA ALA A 67 -10.71 2.50 -6.39
C ALA A 67 -9.22 2.74 -6.10
N VAL A 68 -8.75 2.59 -4.85
CA VAL A 68 -7.33 2.65 -4.52
C VAL A 68 -6.66 1.34 -4.92
N PHE A 69 -7.29 0.20 -4.64
CA PHE A 69 -6.79 -1.12 -5.03
C PHE A 69 -6.59 -1.24 -6.54
N ASP A 70 -7.58 -0.85 -7.35
CA ASP A 70 -7.46 -0.85 -8.82
C ASP A 70 -6.28 0.00 -9.31
N LYS A 71 -6.06 1.18 -8.71
CA LYS A 71 -4.92 2.06 -9.04
C LYS A 71 -3.57 1.43 -8.71
N MET A 72 -3.47 0.65 -7.63
CA MET A 72 -2.20 -0.01 -7.24
C MET A 72 -1.70 -1.01 -8.29
N THR A 73 -2.61 -1.56 -9.10
CA THR A 73 -2.27 -2.54 -10.14
C THR A 73 -1.78 -1.91 -11.45
N LYS A 74 -1.85 -0.57 -11.57
CA LYS A 74 -1.63 0.15 -12.82
C LYS A 74 -0.36 0.99 -12.76
N HIS A 75 0.49 0.85 -13.77
CA HIS A 75 1.66 1.71 -13.95
C HIS A 75 1.91 2.00 -15.44
N PRO A 76 2.14 3.26 -15.85
CA PRO A 76 2.26 3.62 -17.27
C PRO A 76 3.42 2.91 -17.96
N LEU A 77 4.54 2.68 -17.25
CA LEU A 77 5.68 1.93 -17.81
C LEU A 77 5.41 0.43 -17.96
N THR A 78 4.52 -0.14 -17.13
CA THR A 78 4.11 -1.54 -17.29
C THR A 78 3.26 -1.68 -18.55
N THR A 79 2.30 -0.77 -18.74
CA THR A 79 1.45 -0.75 -19.95
C THR A 79 2.27 -0.53 -21.21
N SER A 80 3.21 0.43 -21.21
CA SER A 80 4.07 0.67 -22.37
C SER A 80 5.03 -0.49 -22.63
N GLY A 81 5.57 -1.11 -21.57
CA GLY A 81 6.41 -2.29 -21.66
C GLY A 81 5.71 -3.47 -22.33
N ILE A 82 4.48 -3.79 -21.89
CA ILE A 82 3.66 -4.86 -22.50
C ILE A 82 3.41 -4.56 -23.98
N LYS A 83 3.03 -3.33 -24.32
CA LYS A 83 2.77 -2.95 -25.72
C LYS A 83 4.00 -3.13 -26.61
N ASN A 84 5.16 -2.68 -26.13
CA ASN A 84 6.41 -2.82 -26.89
C ASN A 84 6.82 -4.28 -27.04
N PHE A 85 6.73 -5.06 -25.95
CA PHE A 85 7.05 -6.48 -25.97
C PHE A 85 6.18 -7.25 -26.98
N THR A 86 4.86 -7.01 -26.99
CA THR A 86 3.95 -7.66 -27.96
C THR A 86 4.31 -7.29 -29.39
N LYS A 87 4.63 -6.03 -29.67
CA LYS A 87 5.05 -5.57 -31.01
C LYS A 87 6.34 -6.24 -31.47
N ASP A 88 7.33 -6.34 -30.59
CA ASP A 88 8.59 -6.99 -30.89
C ASP A 88 8.39 -8.49 -31.17
N TRP A 89 7.49 -9.14 -30.42
CA TRP A 89 7.12 -10.54 -30.63
C TRP A 89 6.43 -10.81 -31.97
N GLU A 90 5.47 -9.96 -32.35
CA GLU A 90 4.83 -10.03 -33.68
C GLU A 90 5.85 -9.84 -34.81
N THR A 91 6.77 -8.90 -34.63
CA THR A 91 7.85 -8.64 -35.59
C THR A 91 8.78 -9.85 -35.73
N PHE A 92 9.08 -10.54 -34.63
CA PHE A 92 9.89 -11.77 -34.65
C PHE A 92 9.18 -12.89 -35.41
N LYS A 93 7.90 -13.16 -35.11
CA LYS A 93 7.12 -14.22 -35.78
C LYS A 93 7.09 -14.04 -37.30
N ASN A 94 6.82 -12.83 -37.77
CA ASN A 94 6.77 -12.52 -39.21
C ASN A 94 8.11 -12.68 -39.95
N LYS A 95 9.24 -12.80 -39.24
CA LYS A 95 10.56 -13.06 -39.84
C LYS A 95 10.92 -14.54 -39.93
N VAL A 96 10.24 -15.36 -39.15
CA VAL A 96 10.55 -16.80 -38.99
C VAL A 96 9.53 -17.66 -39.73
N GLU A 97 8.32 -17.16 -39.95
CA GLU A 97 7.33 -17.69 -40.91
C GLU A 97 7.60 -17.19 -42.34
#